data_AF-A0A8H5H3F2-F1
#
_entry.id   AF-A0A8H5H3F2-F1
#
_cell.length_a   1.000
_cell.length_b   1.000
_cell.length_c   1.000
_cell.angle_alpha   90.00
_cell.angle_beta   90.00
_cell.angle_gamma   90.00
#
_symmetry.space_group_name_H-M   'P 1'
#
loop_
_entity.id
_entity.type
_entity.pdbx_description
1 polymer ?
#
loop_
_entity_poly.entity_id
_entity_poly.type
_entity_poly.pdbx_seq_one_letter_code
_entity_poly.pdbx_strand_id
1 'polypeptide(L)'
;MKVYARHVGQALKLLDPGHEPPIPWHRVVSSTGAISSRGPGTSGAQRQREALEQEDVEVIVGRTGEMMKVDLRVVGWFPERVEVDLEVET
;
A
#
# COMPACT_ATOMS: atom_id res chain seq x y z
N MET A 1 -11.68 20.30 3.82
CA MET A 1 -11.36 18.95 3.32
C MET A 1 -9.94 18.60 3.74
N LYS A 2 -9.72 17.54 4.53
CA LYS A 2 -8.36 17.14 4.93
C LYS A 2 -7.69 16.43 3.74
N VAL A 3 -6.65 17.04 3.17
CA VAL A 3 -5.92 16.57 1.98
C VAL A 3 -4.52 16.09 2.37
N TYR A 4 -4.40 14.85 2.86
CA TYR A 4 -3.12 14.29 3.32
C TYR A 4 -2.67 13.04 2.57
N ALA A 5 -3.39 12.59 1.53
CA ALA A 5 -3.02 11.40 0.76
C ALA A 5 -1.57 11.44 0.22
N ARG A 6 -1.12 12.62 -0.22
CA ARG A 6 0.28 12.81 -0.66
C ARG A 6 1.27 12.65 0.49
N HIS A 7 0.94 13.13 1.69
CA HIS A 7 1.78 13.02 2.88
C HIS A 7 1.88 11.56 3.35
N VAL A 8 0.79 10.80 3.32
CA VAL A 8 0.81 9.34 3.57
C VAL A 8 1.78 8.65 2.61
N GLY A 9 1.69 8.98 1.32
CA GLY A 9 2.62 8.45 0.33
C GLY A 9 4.10 8.84 0.55
N GLN A 10 4.38 9.97 1.21
CA GLN A 10 5.74 10.34 1.60
C GLN A 10 6.19 9.61 2.87
N ALA A 11 5.32 9.50 3.87
CA ALA A 11 5.60 8.75 5.09
C ALA A 11 5.98 7.30 4.78
N LEU A 12 5.23 6.63 3.91
CA LEU A 12 5.53 5.25 3.48
C LEU A 12 6.88 5.10 2.75
N LYS A 13 7.39 6.16 2.12
CA LYS A 13 8.72 6.12 1.48
C LYS A 13 9.87 6.21 2.48
N LEU A 14 9.60 6.77 3.66
CA LEU A 14 10.57 7.01 4.73
C LEU A 14 10.53 5.93 5.81
N LEU A 15 9.70 4.89 5.62
CA LEU A 15 9.65 3.77 6.55
C LEU A 15 11.01 3.09 6.64
N ASP A 16 11.43 2.83 7.88
CA ASP A 16 12.58 1.98 8.18
C ASP A 16 12.21 0.52 7.88
N PRO A 17 12.90 -0.18 6.96
CA PRO A 17 12.69 -1.60 6.72
C PRO A 17 12.95 -2.49 7.95
N GLY A 18 13.71 -2.00 8.94
CA GLY A 18 14.04 -2.71 10.18
C GLY A 18 13.10 -2.44 11.36
N HIS A 19 11.99 -1.73 11.15
CA HIS A 19 11.03 -1.46 12.24
C HIS A 19 10.34 -2.73 12.74
N GLU A 20 10.28 -2.89 14.06
CA GLU A 20 9.59 -4.00 14.74
C GLU A 20 8.40 -3.46 15.58
N PRO A 21 7.17 -3.94 15.38
CA PRO A 21 6.77 -4.98 14.41
C PRO A 21 6.76 -4.45 12.96
N PRO A 22 6.94 -5.33 11.94
CA PRO A 22 6.96 -4.90 10.54
C PRO A 22 5.69 -4.14 10.13
N ILE A 23 5.85 -2.94 9.56
CA ILE A 23 4.73 -2.15 9.06
C ILE A 23 4.26 -2.71 7.70
N PRO A 24 2.98 -3.08 7.53
CA PRO A 24 2.45 -3.67 6.30
C PRO A 24 2.20 -2.62 5.21
N TRP A 25 3.26 -1.94 4.77
CA TRP A 25 3.19 -0.84 3.80
C TRP A 25 2.63 -1.28 2.43
N HIS A 26 2.81 -2.54 2.06
CA HIS A 26 2.36 -3.12 0.79
C HIS A 26 0.83 -3.15 0.66
N ARG A 27 0.09 -3.11 1.78
CA ARG A 27 -1.38 -3.05 1.79
C ARG A 27 -1.93 -1.67 1.43
N VAL A 28 -1.10 -0.64 1.39
CA VAL A 28 -1.54 0.73 1.04
C VAL A 28 -1.38 1.00 -0.46
N VAL A 29 -2.51 1.06 -1.16
CA VAL A 29 -2.59 1.35 -2.61
C VAL A 29 -3.28 2.68 -2.88
N SER A 30 -3.26 3.14 -4.14
CA SER A 30 -4.00 4.34 -4.54
C SER A 30 -5.52 4.12 -4.49
N SER A 31 -6.30 5.20 -4.48
CA SER A 31 -7.77 5.14 -4.44
C SER A 31 -8.41 4.50 -5.67
N THR A 32 -7.68 4.33 -6.77
CA THR A 32 -8.14 3.60 -7.97
C THR A 32 -7.82 2.10 -7.91
N GLY A 33 -7.19 1.63 -6.83
CA GLY A 33 -6.65 0.28 -6.71
C GLY A 33 -5.31 0.10 -7.42
N ALA A 34 -4.76 1.13 -8.08
CA ALA A 34 -3.47 1.02 -8.74
C ALA A 34 -2.31 0.95 -7.74
N ILE A 35 -1.37 0.04 -8.01
CA ILE A 35 -0.08 -0.05 -7.34
C ILE A 35 0.80 1.05 -7.93
N SER A 36 1.17 2.02 -7.10
CA SER A 36 1.91 3.19 -7.58
C SER A 36 3.39 2.88 -7.76
N SER A 37 3.90 3.05 -8.98
CA SER A 37 5.34 3.12 -9.21
C SER A 37 5.90 4.39 -8.56
N ARG A 38 6.85 4.24 -7.64
CA ARG A 38 7.42 5.36 -6.88
C ARG A 38 8.73 5.86 -7.53
N GLY A 39 8.70 6.11 -8.83
CA GLY A 39 9.77 6.82 -9.57
C GLY A 39 10.52 5.95 -10.61
N PRO A 40 11.21 6.57 -11.58
CA PRO A 40 11.96 5.86 -12.62
C PRO A 40 13.04 4.97 -12.00
N GLY A 41 13.15 3.72 -12.47
CA GLY A 41 14.17 2.77 -11.99
C GLY A 41 13.93 2.18 -10.59
N THR A 42 12.75 2.39 -10.00
CA THR A 42 12.44 1.82 -8.68
C THR A 42 11.74 0.45 -8.79
N SER A 43 12.18 -0.53 -8.01
CA SER A 43 11.53 -1.85 -7.87
C SER A 43 10.35 -1.86 -6.89
N GLY A 44 9.92 -0.67 -6.41
CA GLY A 44 8.93 -0.55 -5.35
C GLY A 44 7.56 -1.14 -5.69
N ALA A 45 7.07 -0.90 -6.92
CA ALA A 45 5.79 -1.48 -7.37
C ALA A 45 5.87 -3.01 -7.50
N GLN A 46 7.00 -3.52 -8.00
CA GLN A 46 7.22 -4.97 -8.12
C GLN A 46 7.28 -5.65 -6.75
N ARG A 47 8.01 -5.08 -5.79
CA ARG A 47 8.04 -5.59 -4.40
C ARG A 47 6.66 -5.54 -3.75
N GLN A 48 5.90 -4.49 -4.01
CA GLN A 48 4.53 -4.37 -3.50
C GLN A 48 3.63 -5.46 -4.10
N ARG A 49 3.73 -5.71 -5.41
CA ARG A 49 3.01 -6.80 -6.07
C ARG A 49 3.35 -8.15 -5.45
N GLU A 50 4.64 -8.47 -5.33
CA GLU A 50 5.10 -9.74 -4.76
C GLU A 50 4.61 -9.94 -3.32
N ALA A 51 4.67 -8.89 -2.49
CA ALA A 51 4.17 -8.94 -1.11
C ALA A 51 2.64 -9.11 -1.03
N LEU A 52 1.88 -8.53 -1.98
CA LEU A 52 0.43 -8.74 -2.07
C LEU A 52 0.11 -10.17 -2.53
N GLU A 53 0.82 -10.68 -3.53
CA GLU A 53 0.64 -12.06 -4.02
C GLU A 53 0.99 -13.10 -2.95
N GLN A 54 1.95 -12.82 -2.06
CA GLN A 54 2.25 -13.65 -0.88
C GLN A 54 1.13 -13.68 0.15
N GLU A 55 0.24 -12.69 0.15
CA GLU A 55 -0.98 -12.64 0.98
C GLU A 55 -2.23 -13.11 0.22
N ASP A 56 -2.04 -13.85 -0.89
CA ASP A 56 -3.12 -14.35 -1.76
C ASP A 56 -4.00 -13.24 -2.38
N VAL A 57 -3.47 -12.01 -2.50
CA VAL A 57 -4.15 -10.90 -3.18
C VAL A 57 -3.90 -10.96 -4.68
N GLU A 58 -4.95 -11.08 -5.47
CA GLU A 58 -4.87 -11.05 -6.94
C GLU A 58 -4.49 -9.65 -7.44
N VAL A 59 -3.38 -9.57 -8.20
CA VAL A 59 -2.93 -8.35 -8.86
C VAL A 59 -3.12 -8.46 -10.36
N ILE A 60 -3.95 -7.57 -10.91
CA ILE A 60 -4.21 -7.46 -12.34
C ILE A 60 -3.08 -6.65 -12.98
N VAL A 61 -2.34 -7.30 -13.87
CA VAL A 61 -1.24 -6.69 -14.64
C VAL A 61 -1.74 -6.30 -16.04
N GLY A 62 -1.55 -5.04 -16.42
CA GLY A 62 -1.88 -4.52 -17.75
C GLY A 62 -0.95 -5.09 -18.83
N ARG A 63 -1.36 -4.94 -20.10
CA ARG A 63 -0.65 -5.54 -21.26
C ARG A 63 0.84 -5.21 -21.34
N THR A 64 1.26 -4.04 -20.86
CA THR A 64 2.65 -3.59 -20.89
C THR A 64 3.42 -3.88 -19.60
N GLY A 65 2.80 -4.49 -18.59
CA GLY A 65 3.42 -4.72 -17.28
C GLY A 65 3.53 -3.50 -16.38
N GLU A 66 3.39 -2.28 -16.93
CA GLU A 66 3.58 -1.03 -16.20
C GLU A 66 2.40 -0.66 -15.29
N MET A 67 1.20 -1.08 -15.65
CA MET A 67 0.00 -0.87 -14.84
C MET A 67 -0.31 -2.13 -14.06
N MET A 68 -0.30 -2.03 -12.74
CA MET A 68 -0.71 -3.09 -11.83
C MET A 68 -1.81 -2.54 -10.91
N LYS A 69 -2.86 -3.31 -10.68
CA LYS A 69 -3.98 -2.90 -9.82
C LYS A 69 -4.59 -4.08 -9.07
N VAL A 70 -5.25 -3.77 -7.95
CA VAL A 70 -6.10 -4.71 -7.20
C VAL A 70 -7.57 -4.32 -7.36
N ASP A 71 -8.48 -5.27 -7.21
CA ASP A 71 -9.91 -4.97 -7.11
C ASP A 71 -10.29 -4.63 -5.67
N LEU A 72 -10.46 -3.34 -5.39
CA LEU A 72 -10.84 -2.86 -4.06
C LEU A 72 -12.18 -3.40 -3.56
N ARG A 73 -13.06 -3.90 -4.44
CA ARG A 73 -14.32 -4.53 -4.00
C ARG A 73 -14.10 -5.90 -3.37
N VAL A 74 -12.98 -6.53 -3.68
CA VAL A 74 -12.60 -7.86 -3.17
C VAL A 74 -11.73 -7.72 -1.93
N VAL A 75 -10.74 -6.84 -1.96
CA VAL A 75 -9.69 -6.74 -0.91
C VAL A 75 -9.69 -5.43 -0.13
N GLY A 76 -10.59 -4.50 -0.46
CA GLY A 76 -10.61 -3.19 0.17
C GLY A 76 -11.07 -3.25 1.62
N TRP A 77 -10.35 -2.55 2.48
CA TRP A 77 -10.70 -2.40 3.89
C TRP A 77 -11.53 -1.13 4.09
N PHE A 78 -12.85 -1.30 4.29
CA PHE A 78 -13.82 -0.21 4.45
C PHE A 78 -14.64 -0.37 5.74
N PRO A 79 -14.01 -0.31 6.92
CA PRO A 79 -14.72 -0.42 8.20
C PRO A 79 -15.64 0.79 8.43
N GLU A 80 -16.82 0.56 9.01
CA GLU A 80 -17.71 1.66 9.45
C GLU A 80 -17.11 2.45 10.62
N ARG A 81 -16.45 1.74 11.54
CA ARG A 81 -15.67 2.29 12.64
C ARG A 81 -14.44 1.41 12.89
N VAL A 82 -13.35 2.05 13.25
CA VAL A 82 -12.15 1.39 13.74
C VAL A 82 -11.92 1.90 15.14
N GLU A 83 -11.89 1.00 16.12
CA GLU A 83 -11.33 1.31 17.43
C GLU A 83 -9.82 1.21 17.29
N VAL A 84 -9.14 2.33 17.48
CA VAL A 84 -7.69 2.39 17.43
C VAL A 84 -7.20 2.56 18.85
N ASP A 85 -6.70 1.49 19.45
CA ASP A 85 -5.95 1.57 20.69
C ASP A 85 -4.60 2.20 20.37
N LEU A 86 -4.54 3.51 20.56
CA LEU A 86 -3.29 4.26 20.49
C LEU A 86 -2.60 4.15 21.85
N GLU A 87 -1.99 3.00 22.14
CA GLU A 87 -0.94 2.95 23.15
C GLU A 87 0.29 3.68 22.57
N VAL A 88 0.33 4.99 22.80
CA VAL A 88 1.52 5.79 22.51
C VAL A 88 2.44 5.65 23.71
N GLU A 89 3.34 4.65 23.68
CA GLU A 89 4.47 4.65 24.60
C GLU A 89 5.31 5.92 24.36
N THR A 90 5.42 6.73 25.42
CA THR A 90 6.18 8.00 25.46
C THR A 90 7.62 7.74 25.89
#